data_AF-V2XNH7-F1
#
_entry.id   AF-V2XNH7-F1
#
_cell.length_a   1.000
_cell.length_b   1.000
_cell.length_c   1.000
_cell.angle_alpha   90.00
_cell.angle_beta   90.00
_cell.angle_gamma   90.00
#
_symmetry.space_group_name_H-M   'P 1'
#
loop_
_entity.id
_entity.type
_entity.pdbx_description
1 polymer ?
#
loop_
_entity_poly.entity_id
_entity_poly.type
_entity_poly.pdbx_seq_one_letter_code
_entity_poly.pdbx_strand_id
1 'polypeptide(L)'
;MHPTEYDNDEKKCLFLLSYLRGKNTESWKKGQSAKIFEPKSGVTPLTFQALKDEFKKHYLPADIQAEAQIRIEEAKMTDRTDNYVNDFRVMADESGYDDQALIHIFRKGLPNSLSAKILNQPQGRPVDLEGWYEAAI
;
A
#
# COMPACT_ATOMS: atom_id res chain seq x y z
N MET A 1 21.49 5.06 -2.70
CA MET A 1 21.98 3.73 -2.27
C MET A 1 22.88 3.21 -3.38
N HIS A 2 24.17 3.00 -3.11
CA HIS A 2 25.11 2.63 -4.17
C HIS A 2 24.94 1.14 -4.53
N PRO A 3 24.81 0.77 -5.82
CA PRO A 3 24.58 -0.62 -6.23
C PRO A 3 25.68 -1.61 -5.77
N THR A 4 26.90 -1.10 -5.55
CA THR A 4 28.07 -1.89 -5.13
C THR A 4 28.08 -2.26 -3.65
N GLU A 5 27.31 -1.56 -2.80
CA GLU A 5 27.26 -1.82 -1.35
C GLU A 5 26.36 -3.03 -1.01
N TYR A 6 25.47 -3.42 -1.92
CA TYR A 6 24.48 -4.50 -1.74
C TYR A 6 24.51 -5.44 -2.94
N ASP A 7 25.71 -5.89 -3.29
CA ASP A 7 26.01 -6.76 -4.42
C ASP A 7 25.53 -8.20 -4.26
N ASN A 8 25.23 -8.63 -3.03
CA ASN A 8 24.78 -9.99 -2.73
C ASN A 8 23.54 -10.03 -1.81
N ASP A 9 22.91 -11.20 -1.76
CA ASP A 9 21.67 -11.41 -0.98
C ASP A 9 21.90 -11.26 0.52
N GLU A 10 23.04 -11.69 1.05
CA GLU A 10 23.37 -11.55 2.46
C GLU A 10 23.35 -10.08 2.91
N LYS A 11 24.05 -9.20 2.18
CA LYS A 11 24.09 -7.76 2.48
C LYS A 11 22.71 -7.13 2.37
N LYS A 12 21.91 -7.50 1.35
CA LYS A 12 20.53 -7.02 1.21
C LYS A 12 19.64 -7.48 2.36
N CYS A 13 19.79 -8.72 2.80
CA CYS A 13 19.06 -9.28 3.94
C CYS A 13 19.42 -8.55 5.24
N LEU A 14 20.72 -8.40 5.54
CA LEU A 14 21.19 -7.67 6.72
C LEU A 14 20.73 -6.22 6.73
N PHE A 15 20.72 -5.57 5.56
CA PHE A 15 20.18 -4.22 5.42
C PHE A 15 18.71 -4.14 5.83
N LEU A 16 17.84 -4.99 5.27
CA LEU A 16 16.42 -5.02 5.63
C LEU A 16 16.23 -5.25 7.14
N LEU A 17 16.95 -6.23 7.70
CA LEU A 17 16.88 -6.57 9.13
C LEU A 17 17.34 -5.41 10.03
N SER A 18 18.22 -4.53 9.54
CA SER A 18 18.70 -3.35 10.29
C SER A 18 17.60 -2.30 10.55
N TYR A 19 16.60 -2.22 9.67
CA TYR A 19 15.45 -1.31 9.82
C TYR A 19 14.38 -1.84 10.78
N LEU A 20 14.36 -3.15 11.06
CA LEU A 20 13.46 -3.73 12.04
C LEU A 20 13.89 -3.33 13.44
N ARG A 21 13.17 -2.34 13.97
CA ARG A 21 13.34 -1.75 15.30
C ARG A 21 12.04 -1.97 16.09
N GLY A 22 12.17 -2.29 17.37
CA GLY A 22 11.03 -2.47 18.27
C GLY A 22 10.90 -3.89 18.83
N LYS A 23 10.31 -3.99 20.02
CA LYS A 23 10.20 -5.25 20.77
C LYS A 23 9.41 -6.33 20.02
N ASN A 24 8.43 -5.92 19.21
CA ASN A 24 7.56 -6.83 18.47
C ASN A 24 8.23 -7.46 17.23
N THR A 25 9.37 -6.92 16.78
CA THR A 25 10.11 -7.42 15.60
C THR A 25 11.39 -8.17 15.95
N GLU A 26 11.79 -8.14 17.22
CA GLU A 26 13.09 -8.63 17.67
C GLU A 26 13.23 -10.15 17.56
N SER A 27 12.21 -10.91 17.96
CA SER A 27 12.23 -12.37 17.89
C SER A 27 12.30 -12.89 16.45
N TRP A 28 11.51 -12.28 15.55
CA TRP A 28 11.52 -12.64 14.13
C TRP A 28 12.86 -12.27 13.48
N LYS A 29 13.37 -11.06 13.74
CA LYS A 29 14.68 -10.61 13.29
C LYS A 29 15.79 -11.57 13.71
N LYS A 30 15.83 -11.98 14.98
CA LYS A 30 16.80 -12.96 15.48
C LYS A 30 16.71 -14.29 14.72
N GLY A 31 15.50 -14.78 14.47
CA GLY A 31 15.28 -16.01 13.69
C GLY A 31 15.81 -15.92 12.26
N GLN A 32 15.58 -14.82 11.56
CA GLN A 32 16.12 -14.64 10.20
C GLN A 32 17.62 -14.41 10.19
N SER A 33 18.17 -13.64 11.14
CA SER A 33 19.61 -13.46 11.30
C SER A 33 20.34 -14.78 11.56
N ALA A 34 19.75 -15.70 12.34
CA ALA A 34 20.33 -17.02 12.58
C ALA A 34 20.47 -17.84 11.28
N LYS A 35 19.53 -17.72 10.34
CA LYS A 35 19.65 -18.38 9.01
C LYS A 35 20.84 -17.87 8.19
N ILE A 36 21.30 -16.64 8.46
CA ILE A 36 22.45 -16.01 7.79
C ILE A 36 23.76 -16.39 8.49
N PHE A 37 23.83 -16.23 9.82
CA PHE A 37 25.06 -16.43 10.58
C PHE A 37 25.34 -17.90 10.97
N GLU A 38 24.30 -18.73 11.03
CA GLU A 38 24.37 -20.14 11.42
C GLU A 38 23.73 -21.05 10.34
N PRO A 39 24.25 -21.04 9.10
CA PRO A 39 23.68 -21.82 8.01
C PRO A 39 23.77 -23.32 8.32
N LYS A 40 22.62 -24.01 8.31
CA LYS A 40 22.57 -25.47 8.47
C LYS A 40 23.14 -26.14 7.23
N SER A 41 23.97 -27.16 7.42
CA SER A 41 24.53 -27.96 6.32
C SER A 41 23.42 -28.54 5.45
N GLY A 42 23.55 -28.38 4.13
CA GLY A 42 22.57 -28.85 3.15
C GLY A 42 21.34 -27.94 2.95
N VAL A 43 21.26 -26.78 3.63
CA VAL A 43 20.18 -25.80 3.43
C VAL A 43 20.65 -24.69 2.50
N THR A 44 19.79 -24.28 1.56
CA THR A 44 20.06 -23.16 0.65
C THR A 44 20.22 -21.86 1.44
N PRO A 45 21.23 -21.02 1.15
CA PRO A 45 21.38 -19.71 1.76
C PRO A 45 20.11 -18.87 1.61
N LEU A 46 19.79 -18.07 2.63
CA LEU A 46 18.64 -17.18 2.61
C LEU A 46 18.81 -16.12 1.52
N THR A 47 17.94 -16.18 0.51
CA THR A 47 17.91 -15.16 -0.55
C THR A 47 17.14 -13.93 -0.10
N PHE A 48 17.42 -12.78 -0.71
CA PHE A 48 16.71 -11.55 -0.39
C PHE A 48 15.22 -11.64 -0.72
N GLN A 49 14.89 -12.33 -1.82
CA GLN A 49 13.50 -12.55 -2.21
C GLN A 49 12.74 -13.40 -1.17
N ALA A 50 13.33 -14.51 -0.72
CA ALA A 50 12.72 -15.36 0.30
C ALA A 50 12.49 -14.61 1.62
N LEU A 51 13.45 -13.78 2.05
CA LEU A 51 13.29 -12.93 3.23
C LEU A 51 12.14 -11.93 3.05
N LYS A 52 12.03 -11.28 1.88
CA LYS A 52 10.92 -10.36 1.59
C LYS A 52 9.58 -11.06 1.66
N ASP A 53 9.45 -12.25 1.08
CA ASP A 53 8.19 -13.00 1.06
C ASP A 53 7.79 -13.46 2.47
N GLU A 54 8.76 -13.90 3.28
CA GLU A 54 8.52 -14.26 4.69
C GLU A 54 8.18 -13.04 5.56
N PHE A 55 8.85 -11.90 5.31
CA PHE A 55 8.53 -10.62 5.97
C PHE A 55 7.09 -10.20 5.67
N LYS A 56 6.71 -10.25 4.39
CA LYS A 56 5.36 -9.96 3.93
C LYS A 56 4.34 -10.86 4.61
N LYS A 57 4.55 -12.18 4.61
CA LYS A 57 3.67 -13.14 5.27
C LYS A 57 3.51 -12.91 6.77
N HIS A 58 4.56 -12.44 7.45
CA HIS A 58 4.57 -12.29 8.91
C HIS A 58 4.06 -10.93 9.41
N TYR A 59 4.30 -9.86 8.66
CA TYR A 59 4.01 -8.48 9.08
C TYR A 59 2.99 -7.74 8.21
N LEU A 60 2.70 -8.21 7.00
CA LEU A 60 1.51 -7.74 6.32
C LEU A 60 0.32 -8.51 6.92
N PRO A 61 -0.76 -7.83 7.32
CA PRO A 61 -2.04 -8.48 7.52
C PRO A 61 -2.33 -9.38 6.31
N ALA A 62 -2.90 -10.57 6.55
CA ALA A 62 -3.22 -11.53 5.51
C ALA A 62 -4.13 -10.96 4.41
N ASP A 63 -4.71 -9.79 4.63
CA ASP A 63 -5.61 -9.13 3.70
C ASP A 63 -5.44 -7.60 3.67
N ILE A 64 -4.23 -7.11 3.37
CA ILE A 64 -4.00 -5.67 3.11
C ILE A 64 -4.97 -5.15 2.06
N GLN A 65 -5.28 -5.98 1.06
CA GLN A 65 -6.22 -5.63 0.03
C GLN A 65 -7.64 -5.50 0.61
N ALA A 66 -8.16 -6.46 1.38
CA ALA A 66 -9.48 -6.29 2.01
C ALA A 66 -9.51 -5.16 3.03
N GLU A 67 -8.44 -4.90 3.78
CA GLU A 67 -8.39 -3.75 4.69
C GLU A 67 -8.37 -2.42 3.91
N ALA A 68 -7.68 -2.36 2.77
CA ALA A 68 -7.77 -1.24 1.85
C ALA A 68 -9.16 -1.10 1.21
N GLN A 69 -9.81 -2.22 0.86
CA GLN A 69 -11.17 -2.24 0.33
C GLN A 69 -12.20 -1.76 1.36
N ILE A 70 -12.09 -2.20 2.62
CA ILE A 70 -12.94 -1.70 3.72
C ILE A 70 -12.72 -0.20 3.91
N ARG A 71 -11.46 0.25 3.99
CA ARG A 71 -11.13 1.67 4.17
C ARG A 71 -11.66 2.54 3.04
N ILE A 72 -11.48 2.13 1.79
CA ILE A 72 -11.93 2.91 0.63
C ILE A 72 -13.46 2.91 0.50
N GLU A 73 -14.15 1.82 0.85
CA GLU A 73 -15.61 1.74 0.83
C GLU A 73 -16.29 2.61 1.91
N GLU A 74 -15.61 2.80 3.03
CA GLU A 74 -16.03 3.67 4.13
C GLU A 74 -15.57 5.13 3.94
N ALA A 75 -14.71 5.40 2.97
CA ALA A 75 -14.14 6.72 2.73
C ALA A 75 -15.21 7.76 2.42
N LYS A 76 -15.23 8.82 3.22
CA LYS A 76 -16.12 9.98 3.03
C LYS A 76 -15.34 11.26 3.14
N MET A 77 -15.71 12.24 2.33
CA MET A 77 -15.16 13.59 2.40
C MET A 77 -15.69 14.28 3.66
N THR A 78 -14.83 14.38 4.67
CA THR A 78 -15.15 15.01 5.97
C THR A 78 -14.44 16.34 6.17
N ASP A 79 -13.40 16.63 5.39
CA ASP A 79 -12.61 17.85 5.40
C ASP A 79 -12.55 18.45 3.97
N ARG A 80 -11.49 19.18 3.63
CA ARG A 80 -11.24 19.75 2.31
C ARG A 80 -11.14 18.69 1.22
N THR A 81 -11.58 19.08 0.02
CA THR A 81 -11.63 18.16 -1.12
C THR A 81 -10.26 17.68 -1.57
N ASP A 82 -9.22 18.52 -1.50
CA ASP A 82 -7.84 18.18 -1.84
C ASP A 82 -7.27 17.07 -0.95
N ASN A 83 -7.51 17.15 0.36
CA ASN A 83 -7.16 16.10 1.32
C ASN A 83 -7.87 14.79 0.98
N TYR A 84 -9.19 14.85 0.75
CA TYR A 84 -9.98 13.67 0.40
C TYR A 84 -9.50 13.01 -0.89
N VAL A 85 -9.23 13.80 -1.95
CA VAL A 85 -8.72 13.27 -3.23
C VAL A 85 -7.35 12.61 -3.06
N ASN A 86 -6.43 13.22 -2.30
CA ASN A 86 -5.12 12.65 -2.05
C ASN A 86 -5.20 11.33 -1.27
N ASP A 87 -5.99 11.29 -0.20
CA ASP A 87 -6.18 10.09 0.62
C ASP A 87 -6.86 8.98 -0.20
N PHE A 88 -7.84 9.34 -1.04
CA PHE A 88 -8.52 8.41 -1.93
C PHE A 88 -7.58 7.77 -2.95
N ARG A 89 -6.65 8.54 -3.54
CA ARG A 89 -5.65 8.01 -4.47
C ARG A 89 -4.76 6.93 -3.85
N VAL A 90 -4.36 7.13 -2.60
CA VAL A 90 -3.55 6.14 -1.86
C VAL A 90 -4.36 4.87 -1.61
N MET A 91 -5.59 5.01 -1.11
CA MET A 91 -6.47 3.86 -0.86
C MET A 91 -6.84 3.11 -2.16
N ALA A 92 -7.01 3.82 -3.27
CA ALA A 92 -7.33 3.23 -4.57
C ALA A 92 -6.23 2.28 -5.04
N ASP A 93 -4.96 2.71 -4.98
CA ASP A 93 -3.80 1.89 -5.34
C ASP A 93 -3.70 0.62 -4.47
N GLU A 94 -3.97 0.76 -3.16
CA GLU A 94 -3.91 -0.37 -2.21
C GLU A 94 -5.10 -1.35 -2.35
N SER A 95 -6.25 -0.89 -2.82
CA SER A 95 -7.49 -1.70 -2.89
C SER A 95 -7.52 -2.71 -4.04
N GLY A 96 -6.77 -2.43 -5.11
CA GLY A 96 -6.79 -3.20 -6.36
C GLY A 96 -8.13 -3.20 -7.09
N TYR A 97 -9.02 -2.26 -6.80
CA TYR A 97 -10.26 -2.06 -7.55
C TYR A 97 -9.98 -1.49 -8.95
N ASP A 98 -10.85 -1.81 -9.90
CA ASP A 98 -10.84 -1.18 -11.22
C ASP A 98 -11.43 0.24 -11.18
N ASP A 99 -11.18 1.01 -12.23
CA ASP A 99 -11.63 2.40 -12.33
C ASP A 99 -13.15 2.56 -12.20
N GLN A 100 -13.95 1.59 -12.68
CA GLN A 100 -15.41 1.68 -12.61
C GLN A 100 -15.89 1.55 -11.16
N ALA A 101 -15.33 0.62 -10.41
CA ALA A 101 -15.59 0.47 -8.99
C ALA A 101 -15.10 1.71 -8.22
N LEU A 102 -13.90 2.20 -8.50
CA LEU A 102 -13.34 3.38 -7.84
C LEU A 102 -14.17 4.64 -8.09
N ILE A 103 -14.65 4.88 -9.33
CA ILE A 103 -15.55 6.01 -9.62
C ILE A 103 -16.85 5.90 -8.81
N HIS A 104 -17.42 4.70 -8.70
CA HIS A 104 -18.64 4.49 -7.92
C HIS A 104 -18.41 4.81 -6.44
N ILE A 105 -17.32 4.29 -5.86
CA ILE A 105 -16.96 4.48 -4.45
C ILE A 105 -16.64 5.95 -4.17
N PHE A 106 -15.85 6.60 -5.01
CA PHE A 106 -15.51 8.03 -4.89
C PHE A 106 -16.77 8.90 -4.85
N ARG A 107 -17.69 8.68 -5.80
CA ARG A 107 -18.97 9.42 -5.86
C ARG A 107 -19.83 9.24 -4.62
N LYS A 108 -19.80 8.05 -4.00
CA LYS A 108 -20.53 7.73 -2.76
C LYS A 108 -19.92 8.43 -1.54
N GLY A 109 -18.61 8.70 -1.57
CA GLY A 109 -17.91 9.40 -0.50
C GLY A 109 -18.01 10.93 -0.55
N LEU A 110 -18.42 11.51 -1.70
CA LEU A 110 -18.63 12.96 -1.83
C LEU A 110 -19.91 13.45 -1.14
N PRO A 111 -19.96 14.72 -0.68
CA PRO A 111 -21.21 15.33 -0.24
C PRO A 111 -22.19 15.44 -1.40
N ASN A 112 -23.48 15.22 -1.13
CA ASN A 112 -24.54 15.25 -2.17
C ASN A 112 -24.55 16.54 -2.99
N SER A 113 -24.29 17.70 -2.36
CA SER A 113 -24.24 19.00 -3.04
C SER A 113 -23.09 19.09 -4.07
N LEU A 114 -21.91 18.58 -3.72
CA LEU A 114 -20.75 18.56 -4.60
C LEU A 114 -20.95 17.55 -5.74
N SER A 115 -21.42 16.34 -5.41
CA SER A 115 -21.74 15.32 -6.40
C SER A 115 -22.77 15.83 -7.43
N ALA A 116 -23.81 16.52 -6.98
CA ALA A 116 -24.79 17.15 -7.86
C ALA A 116 -24.18 18.27 -8.72
N LYS A 117 -23.27 19.09 -8.17
CA LYS A 117 -22.59 20.14 -8.94
C LYS A 117 -21.74 19.57 -10.07
N ILE A 118 -20.96 18.52 -9.79
CA ILE A 118 -20.11 17.85 -10.78
C ILE A 118 -20.96 17.22 -11.88
N LEU A 119 -22.07 16.55 -11.53
CA LEU A 119 -22.95 15.91 -12.51
C LEU A 119 -23.65 16.89 -13.45
N ASN A 120 -23.87 18.14 -13.00
CA ASN A 120 -24.58 19.17 -13.77
C ASN A 120 -23.63 20.20 -14.39
N GLN A 121 -22.32 19.95 -14.43
CA GLN A 121 -21.37 20.92 -14.95
C GLN A 121 -21.52 21.09 -16.48
N PRO A 122 -21.33 22.31 -17.03
CA PRO A 122 -21.49 22.58 -18.46
C PRO A 122 -20.53 21.78 -19.34
N GLN A 123 -19.35 21.44 -18.81
CA GLN A 123 -18.31 20.70 -19.51
C GLN A 123 -18.65 19.20 -19.69
N GLY A 124 -19.79 18.76 -19.17
CA GLY A 124 -20.22 17.37 -19.20
C GLY A 124 -19.70 16.56 -18.02
N ARG A 125 -20.23 15.34 -17.88
CA ARG A 125 -19.90 14.45 -16.76
C ARG A 125 -18.50 13.83 -16.95
N PRO A 126 -17.67 13.74 -15.89
CA PRO A 126 -16.40 13.04 -15.98
C PRO A 126 -16.58 11.55 -16.32
N VAL A 127 -15.72 11.05 -17.21
CA VAL A 127 -15.78 9.69 -17.77
C VAL A 127 -14.78 8.74 -17.12
N ASP A 128 -13.71 9.27 -16.52
CA ASP A 128 -12.64 8.54 -15.86
C ASP A 128 -12.41 9.07 -14.44
N LEU A 129 -11.63 8.33 -13.66
CA LEU A 129 -11.39 8.63 -12.25
C LEU A 129 -10.62 9.96 -12.07
N GLU A 130 -9.69 10.27 -12.98
CA GLU A 130 -8.93 11.53 -12.93
C GLU A 130 -9.83 12.75 -13.16
N GLY A 131 -10.74 12.70 -14.13
CA GLY A 131 -11.73 13.76 -14.33
C GLY A 131 -12.68 13.92 -13.15
N TRP A 132 -12.96 12.85 -12.40
CA TRP A 132 -13.72 12.94 -11.15
C TRP A 132 -12.93 13.66 -10.05
N TYR A 133 -11.62 13.44 -9.96
CA TYR A 133 -10.75 14.18 -9.03
C TYR A 133 -10.67 15.65 -9.40
N GLU A 134 -10.41 15.97 -10.67
CA GLU A 134 -10.32 17.35 -11.15
C GLU A 134 -11.63 18.12 -10.95
N ALA A 135 -12.78 17.50 -11.20
CA ALA A 135 -14.07 18.16 -11.02
C ALA A 135 -14.45 18.38 -9.55
N ALA A 136 -13.83 17.65 -8.61
CA ALA A 136 -14.09 17.78 -7.19
C ALA A 136 -13.33 18.95 -6.55
N ILE A 137 -12.15 19.30 -7.08
CA ILE A 137 -11.27 20.38 -6.60
C ILE A 137 -11.75 21.74 -7.16
#